data_AF-A0A6C0TEM6-F1
#
_entry.id   AF-A0A6C0TEM6-F1
#
_cell.length_a   1.000
_cell.length_b   1.000
_cell.length_c   1.000
_cell.angle_alpha   90.00
_cell.angle_beta   90.00
_cell.angle_gamma   90.00
#
_symmetry.space_group_name_H-M   'P 1'
#
loop_
_entity.id
_entity.type
_entity.pdbx_description
1 polymer ?
#
loop_
_entity_poly.entity_id
_entity_poly.type
_entity_poly.pdbx_seq_one_letter_code
_entity_poly.pdbx_strand_id
1 'polypeptide(L)' 'VDPEWEGFIVGGSTGSAGEFPHQVSLRSSANAHFWGAFLINNRWVGSAAHCTIGRTVANTVSVVGTNSRTA' A
#
# COMPACT_ATOMS: atom_id res chain seq x y z
N VAL A 1 18.08 -22.68 -3.55
CA VAL A 1 18.16 -21.85 -2.33
C VAL A 1 19.42 -22.26 -1.62
N ASP A 2 20.27 -21.30 -1.26
CA ASP A 2 21.49 -21.59 -0.50
C ASP A 2 21.08 -22.15 0.88
N PRO A 3 21.67 -23.28 1.34
CA PRO A 3 21.32 -23.94 2.60
C PRO A 3 21.44 -23.05 3.84
N GLU A 4 22.17 -21.93 3.76
CA GLU A 4 22.19 -20.91 4.83
C GLU A 4 20.82 -20.26 5.06
N TRP A 5 19.94 -20.27 4.05
CA TRP A 5 18.60 -19.67 4.13
C TRP A 5 17.47 -20.65 4.47
N GLU A 6 17.78 -21.91 4.78
CA GLU A 6 16.74 -22.86 5.20
C GLU A 6 16.05 -22.37 6.49
N GLY A 7 14.75 -22.06 6.38
CA GLY A 7 13.93 -21.53 7.48
C GLY A 7 13.66 -20.03 7.43
N PHE A 8 14.30 -19.27 6.53
CA PHE A 8 14.04 -17.84 6.36
C PHE A 8 12.99 -17.57 5.27
N ILE A 9 12.17 -16.54 5.50
CA ILE A 9 11.19 -16.07 4.51
C ILE A 9 11.90 -15.12 3.55
N VAL A 10 11.94 -15.46 2.26
CA VAL A 10 12.49 -14.62 1.19
C VAL A 10 11.36 -14.15 0.28
N GLY A 11 11.19 -12.83 0.12
CA GLY A 11 10.19 -12.24 -0.79
C GLY A 11 8.73 -12.31 -0.32
N GLY A 12 8.44 -13.08 0.73
CA GLY A 12 7.09 -13.22 1.29
C GLY A 12 6.13 -13.96 0.38
N SER A 13 4.83 -13.79 0.63
CA SER A 13 3.74 -14.35 -0.17
C SER A 13 2.67 -13.28 -0.45
N THR A 14 1.84 -13.53 -1.46
CA THR A 14 0.69 -12.67 -1.75
C THR A 14 -0.32 -12.75 -0.61
N GLY A 15 -0.66 -11.60 -0.02
CA GLY A 15 -1.71 -11.52 1.00
C GLY A 15 -3.09 -11.83 0.43
N SER A 16 -3.91 -12.50 1.24
CA SER A 16 -5.30 -12.81 0.91
C SER A 16 -6.17 -11.55 0.93
N ALA A 17 -7.28 -11.56 0.19
CA ALA A 17 -8.22 -10.45 0.21
C ALA A 17 -8.73 -10.20 1.65
N GLY A 18 -8.58 -8.97 2.13
CA GLY A 18 -8.99 -8.58 3.49
C GLY A 18 -8.05 -9.01 4.62
N GLU A 19 -6.92 -9.66 4.34
CA GLU A 19 -5.95 -10.07 5.39
C GLU A 19 -5.34 -8.85 6.11
N PHE A 20 -5.12 -7.77 5.38
CA PHE A 20 -4.57 -6.51 5.89
C PHE A 20 -5.56 -5.35 5.64
N PRO A 21 -6.69 -5.29 6.36
CA PRO A 21 -7.78 -4.36 6.05
C PRO A 21 -7.41 -2.89 6.29
N HIS A 22 -6.33 -2.64 7.04
CA HIS A 22 -5.82 -1.30 7.30
C HIS A 22 -4.94 -0.76 6.16
N GLN A 23 -4.54 -1.59 5.20
CA GLN A 23 -3.67 -1.19 4.10
C GLN A 23 -4.40 -0.23 3.14
N VAL A 24 -3.71 0.85 2.76
CA VAL A 24 -4.21 1.84 1.80
C VAL A 24 -3.22 1.99 0.66
N SER A 25 -3.77 2.07 -0.56
CA SER A 25 -3.04 2.27 -1.80
C SER A 25 -3.18 3.73 -2.23
N LEU A 26 -2.09 4.51 -2.18
CA LEU A 26 -2.07 5.87 -2.72
C LEU A 26 -1.86 5.80 -4.23
N ARG A 27 -2.81 6.33 -4.99
CA ARG A 27 -2.84 6.29 -6.45
C ARG A 27 -2.92 7.69 -7.07
N SER A 28 -2.31 7.86 -8.23
CA SER A 28 -2.43 9.10 -9.00
C SER A 28 -3.86 9.26 -9.54
N SER A 29 -4.18 10.43 -10.09
CA SER A 29 -5.44 10.64 -10.82
C SER A 29 -5.62 9.71 -12.03
N ALA A 30 -4.54 9.11 -12.55
CA ALA A 30 -4.56 8.08 -13.58
C ALA A 30 -4.65 6.65 -13.01
N ASN A 31 -5.05 6.50 -11.74
CA ASN A 31 -5.16 5.22 -11.02
C ASN A 31 -3.83 4.45 -10.87
N ALA A 32 -2.68 5.10 -11.01
CA ALA A 32 -1.38 4.45 -10.86
C ALA A 32 -0.94 4.46 -9.39
N HIS A 33 -0.77 3.28 -8.78
CA HIS A 33 -0.21 3.15 -7.44
C HIS A 33 1.22 3.69 -7.36
N PHE A 34 1.49 4.53 -6.36
CA PHE A 34 2.81 5.12 -6.17
C PHE A 34 3.35 5.01 -4.74
N TRP A 35 2.49 4.94 -3.71
CA TRP A 35 2.92 4.75 -2.31
C TRP A 35 1.89 3.96 -1.49
N GLY A 36 2.33 3.45 -0.35
CA GLY A 36 1.47 2.87 0.69
C GLY A 36 1.03 3.89 1.73
N ALA A 37 -0.06 3.57 2.42
CA ALA A 37 -0.55 4.27 3.58
C ALA A 37 -1.37 3.31 4.47
N PHE A 38 -1.85 3.76 5.62
CA PHE A 38 -2.67 2.95 6.51
C PHE A 38 -3.84 3.75 7.11
N LEU A 39 -4.95 3.08 7.38
CA LEU A 39 -6.09 3.66 8.09
C LEU A 39 -5.73 3.94 9.54
N ILE A 40 -5.89 5.20 9.97
CA ILE A 40 -5.81 5.60 11.38
C ILE A 40 -7.19 5.42 12.03
N ASN A 41 -8.26 5.79 11.30
CA ASN A 41 -9.65 5.62 11.68
C ASN A 41 -10.56 5.78 10.45
N ASN A 42 -11.87 5.92 10.66
CA ASN A 42 -12.87 6.05 9.61
C ASN A 42 -12.81 7.36 8.79
N ARG A 43 -11.90 8.29 9.13
CA ARG A 43 -11.74 9.57 8.43
C ARG A 43 -10.30 9.90 8.03
N TRP A 44 -9.32 9.21 8.61
CA TRP A 44 -7.91 9.59 8.48
C TRP A 44 -7.05 8.44 7.99
N VAL A 45 -6.15 8.78 7.06
CA VAL A 45 -5.10 7.91 6.51
C VAL A 45 -3.75 8.50 6.89
N GLY A 46 -2.84 7.65 7.35
CA GLY A 46 -1.44 8.00 7.65
C GLY A 46 -0.48 7.45 6.59
N SER A 47 0.54 8.22 6.23
CA SER A 47 1.65 7.79 5.37
C SER A 47 2.94 8.51 5.77
N ALA A 48 4.07 8.14 5.17
CA ALA A 48 5.32 8.86 5.38
C ALA A 48 5.27 10.24 4.69
N ALA A 49 5.90 11.25 5.29
CA ALA A 49 5.88 12.62 4.76
C ALA A 49 6.47 12.73 3.33
N HIS A 50 7.46 11.91 2.98
CA HIS A 50 8.03 11.93 1.63
C HIS A 50 7.04 11.43 0.55
N CYS A 51 6.02 10.66 0.94
CA CYS A 51 4.98 10.19 0.01
C CYS A 51 4.15 11.34 -0.56
N THR A 52 4.11 12.50 0.12
CA THR A 52 3.31 13.66 -0.27
C THR A 52 4.12 14.73 -1.01
N ILE A 53 5.43 14.55 -1.20
CA ILE A 53 6.26 15.51 -1.93
C ILE A 53 5.80 15.57 -3.39
N GLY A 54 5.48 16.77 -3.88
CA GLY A 54 4.95 16.99 -5.23
C GLY A 54 3.51 16.50 -5.44
N ARG A 55 2.78 16.17 -4.36
CA ARG A 55 1.39 15.72 -4.41
C ARG A 55 0.44 16.80 -3.94
N THR A 56 -0.75 16.78 -4.51
CA THR A 56 -1.89 17.60 -4.11
C THR A 56 -3.09 16.70 -3.89
N VAL A 57 -4.12 17.22 -3.23
CA VAL A 57 -5.39 16.49 -3.06
C VAL A 57 -6.00 16.13 -4.43
N ALA A 58 -5.84 16.99 -5.44
CA ALA A 58 -6.40 16.77 -6.78
C ALA A 58 -5.71 15.64 -7.55
N ASN A 59 -4.45 15.31 -7.24
CA ASN A 59 -3.69 14.28 -7.94
C ASN A 59 -3.41 13.03 -7.08
N THR A 60 -4.05 12.93 -5.91
CA THR A 60 -3.85 11.84 -4.95
C THR A 60 -5.18 11.22 -4.55
N VAL A 61 -5.32 9.93 -4.81
CA VAL A 61 -6.48 9.12 -4.45
C VAL A 61 -6.06 8.08 -3.41
N SER A 62 -6.81 8.00 -2.30
CA SER A 62 -6.64 6.95 -1.30
C SER A 62 -7.61 5.81 -1.60
N VAL A 63 -7.08 4.65 -2.01
CA VAL A 63 -7.89 3.44 -2.28
C VAL A 63 -7.75 2.47 -1.12
N VAL A 64 -8.88 2.10 -0.53
CA VAL A 64 -8.98 1.19 0.64
C VAL A 64 -9.61 -0.13 0.23
N GLY A 65 -9.34 -1.20 0.97
CA GLY A 65 -9.98 -2.52 0.76
C GLY A 65 -9.58 -3.26 -0.52
N THR A 66 -8.56 -2.78 -1.23
CA THR A 66 -8.05 -3.42 -2.45
C THR A 66 -6.90 -4.38 -2.15
N ASN A 67 -6.84 -5.50 -2.86
CA ASN A 67 -5.67 -6.38 -2.95
C ASN A 67 -4.95 -6.27 -4.31
N SER A 68 -5.30 -5.27 -5.12
CA SER A 68 -4.69 -4.99 -6.42
C SER A 68 -4.04 -3.61 -6.45
N ARG A 69 -2.94 -3.47 -7.21
CA ARG A 69 -2.28 -2.18 -7.45
C ARG A 69 -2.81 -1.44 -8.68
N THR A 70 -3.61 -2.11 -9.51
CA THR A 70 -4.03 -1.63 -10.83
C THR A 70 -5.54 -1.66 -11.06
N ALA A 71 -6.27 -2.52 -10.34
CA ALA A 71 -7.73 -2.58 -10.36
C ALA A 71 -8.32 -1.63 -9.31
#